data_AF-A0A382UX59-F1
#
_entry.id   AF-A0A382UX59-F1
#
_cell.length_a   1.000
_cell.length_b   1.000
_cell.length_c   1.000
_cell.angle_alpha   90.00
_cell.angle_beta   90.00
_cell.angle_gamma   90.00
#
_symmetry.space_group_name_H-M   'P 1'
#
loop_
_entity.id
_entity.type
_entity.pdbx_description
1 polymer ?
#
loop_
_entity_poly.entity_id
_entity_poly.type
_entity_poly.pdbx_seq_one_letter_code
_entity_poly.pdbx_strand_id
1 'polypeptide(L)' 'MNQHPMTPAKGGGTVYGSTVGMLMLDTVFPRIPGDFGNAATWPFPVLYRVVRGAS' A
#
# COMPACT_ATOMS: atom_id res chain seq x y z
N MET A 1 17.57 -15.61 23.31
CA MET A 1 16.76 -14.39 23.48
C MET A 1 17.39 -13.30 22.62
N ASN A 2 17.17 -13.34 21.31
CA ASN A 2 17.84 -12.42 20.39
C ASN A 2 17.02 -11.14 20.29
N GLN A 3 17.54 -10.09 20.89
CA GLN A 3 16.87 -8.80 20.99
C GLN A 3 17.21 -8.04 19.71
N HIS A 4 16.29 -8.07 18.74
CA HIS A 4 16.39 -7.17 17.61
C HIS A 4 16.22 -5.74 18.14
N PRO A 5 17.13 -4.80 17.85
CA PRO A 5 16.97 -3.42 18.27
C PRO A 5 15.70 -2.87 17.63
N MET A 6 14.73 -2.50 18.47
CA MET A 6 13.50 -1.84 18.02
C MET A 6 13.87 -0.40 17.68
N THR A 7 14.14 -0.13 16.40
CA THR A 7 14.29 1.25 15.92
C THR A 7 13.02 2.03 16.27
N PRO A 8 13.10 3.22 16.89
CA PRO A 8 11.94 4.02 17.20
C PRO A 8 11.11 4.27 15.93
N ALA A 9 9.80 4.05 16.00
CA ALA A 9 8.91 4.32 14.87
C ALA A 9 8.91 5.83 14.57
N LYS A 10 9.05 6.20 13.29
CA LYS A 10 8.93 7.61 12.86
C LYS A 10 7.46 8.01 12.83
N GLY A 11 7.11 9.08 13.54
CA GLY A 11 5.75 9.65 13.53
C GLY A 11 5.35 10.26 12.17
N GLY A 12 4.12 10.76 12.09
CA GLY A 12 3.62 11.50 10.91
C GLY A 12 2.60 10.76 10.04
N GLY A 13 2.23 9.53 10.41
CA GLY A 13 1.15 8.78 9.77
C GLY A 13 0.28 8.07 10.81
N THR A 14 -0.95 7.74 10.44
CA THR A 14 -1.86 6.92 11.27
C THR A 14 -1.85 5.44 10.87
N VAL A 15 -1.22 5.12 9.73
CA VAL A 15 -1.13 3.77 9.16
C VAL A 15 0.34 3.43 8.90
N TYR A 16 0.75 2.23 9.32
CA TYR A 16 2.11 1.73 9.24
C TYR A 16 2.10 0.28 8.72
N GLY A 17 3.27 -0.20 8.25
CA GLY A 17 3.44 -1.61 7.85
C GLY A 17 3.17 -1.92 6.38
N SER A 18 2.85 -0.93 5.55
CA SER A 18 2.82 -1.08 4.08
C SER A 18 4.23 -0.98 3.51
N THR A 19 4.60 -1.90 2.61
CA THR A 19 5.89 -1.89 1.91
C THR A 19 5.86 -0.95 0.70
N VAL A 20 4.72 -0.87 0.02
CA VAL A 20 4.55 -0.06 -1.20
C VAL A 20 3.25 0.75 -1.14
N GLY A 21 3.33 2.01 -1.57
CA GLY A 21 2.18 2.90 -1.78
C GLY A 21 1.94 3.15 -3.26
N MET A 22 0.68 3.07 -3.70
CA MET A 22 0.27 3.19 -5.10
C MET A 22 -0.79 4.29 -5.25
N LEU A 23 -0.58 5.17 -6.22
CA LEU A 23 -1.58 6.15 -6.65
C LEU A 23 -2.40 5.55 -7.80
N MET A 24 -3.72 5.53 -7.64
CA MET A 24 -4.65 4.88 -8.57
C MET A 24 -5.50 5.93 -9.26
N LEU A 25 -5.63 5.88 -10.58
CA LEU A 25 -6.62 6.69 -11.28
C LEU A 25 -8.04 6.25 -10.89
N ASP A 26 -8.95 7.21 -10.79
CA ASP A 26 -10.37 6.96 -10.53
C ASP A 26 -11.02 6.26 -11.73
N THR A 27 -10.94 4.93 -11.74
CA THR A 27 -11.33 4.05 -12.86
C THR A 27 -12.12 2.86 -12.29
N VAL A 28 -13.12 2.38 -13.04
CA VAL A 28 -14.14 1.44 -12.53
C VAL A 28 -14.08 0.03 -13.13
N PHE A 29 -12.96 -0.38 -13.71
CA PHE A 29 -12.83 -1.74 -14.24
C PHE A 29 -12.50 -2.77 -13.13
N PRO A 30 -12.95 -4.04 -13.27
CA PRO A 30 -12.61 -5.09 -12.30
C PRO A 30 -11.09 -5.30 -12.18
N ARG A 31 -10.58 -5.27 -10.94
CA ARG A 31 -9.16 -5.55 -10.63
C ARG A 31 -9.03 -6.98 -10.15
N ILE A 32 -8.89 -7.94 -11.06
CA ILE A 32 -8.70 -9.37 -10.72
C ILE A 32 -7.32 -9.60 -10.06
N PRO A 33 -7.11 -10.71 -9.31
CA PRO A 33 -5.78 -11.08 -8.87
C PRO A 33 -4.79 -11.17 -10.05
N GLY A 34 -3.63 -10.53 -9.93
CA GLY A 34 -2.68 -10.29 -11.02
C GLY A 34 -2.70 -8.85 -11.54
N ASP A 35 -3.80 -8.11 -11.33
CA ASP A 35 -3.84 -6.66 -11.57
C ASP A 35 -3.14 -5.89 -10.45
N PHE A 36 -2.47 -4.79 -10.80
CA PHE A 36 -1.73 -3.96 -9.84
C PHE A 36 -2.64 -3.32 -8.78
N GLY A 37 -3.89 -3.02 -9.13
CA GLY A 37 -4.89 -2.43 -8.26
C GLY A 37 -5.57 -3.42 -7.32
N ASN A 38 -5.23 -4.72 -7.39
CA ASN A 38 -5.72 -5.73 -6.47
C ASN A 38 -4.69 -6.02 -5.37
N ALA A 39 -5.06 -5.77 -4.11
CA ALA A 39 -4.19 -5.99 -2.97
C ALA A 39 -3.73 -7.46 -2.84
N ALA A 40 -4.55 -8.43 -3.27
CA ALA A 40 -4.24 -9.85 -3.22
C ALA A 40 -3.17 -10.29 -4.25
N THR A 41 -2.80 -9.41 -5.19
CA THR A 41 -1.70 -9.67 -6.13
C THR A 41 -0.35 -9.71 -5.42
N TRP A 42 -0.21 -9.00 -4.29
CA TRP A 42 1.08 -8.78 -3.65
C TRP A 42 1.28 -9.72 -2.45
N PRO A 43 2.48 -10.33 -2.30
CA PRO A 43 2.79 -11.16 -1.13
C PRO A 43 3.16 -10.33 0.11
N PHE A 44 2.94 -9.02 0.08
CA PHE A 44 3.25 -8.06 1.14
C PHE A 44 2.16 -6.98 1.23
N PRO A 45 2.03 -6.28 2.38
CA PRO A 45 1.01 -5.25 2.53
C PRO A 45 1.27 -4.04 1.62
N VAL A 46 0.23 -3.59 0.94
CA VAL A 46 0.24 -2.44 0.04
C VAL A 46 -0.80 -1.39 0.45
N LEU A 47 -0.53 -0.13 0.13
CA LEU A 47 -1.45 0.99 0.39
C LEU A 47 -1.87 1.63 -0.93
N TYR A 48 -3.16 1.91 -1.09
CA TYR A 48 -3.71 2.55 -2.28
C TYR A 48 -4.28 3.93 -1.95
N ARG A 49 -4.07 4.90 -2.84
CA ARG A 49 -4.75 6.20 -2.82
C ARG A 49 -5.30 6.51 -4.20
N VAL A 50 -6.63 6.68 -4.29
CA VAL A 50 -7.28 7.10 -5.53
C VAL A 50 -7.03 8.59 -5.77
N VAL A 51 -6.56 8.93 -6.97
CA VAL A 51 -6.36 10.27 -7.49
C VAL A 51 -7.46 10.55 -8.52
N ARG A 52 -8.24 11.59 -8.25
CA ARG A 52 -9.34 12.04 -9.11
C ARG A 52 -8.86 13.16 -10.04
N GLY A 53 -9.39 13.19 -11.26
CA GLY A 53 -9.13 14.29 -12.21
C GLY A 53 -7.70 14.35 -12.73
N ALA A 54 -6.93 13.27 -12.63
CA ALA A 54 -5.65 13.16 -13.32
C ALA A 54 -5.89 12.86 -14.81
N SER A 55 -5.09 13.47 -15.68
CA SER A 55 -5.15 13.38 -17.15
C SER A 55 -3.80 12.99 -17.72
#